data_AF-A0A8S3I0B1-F1
#
_entry.id   AF-A0A8S3I0B1-F1
#
_cell.length_a   1.000
_cell.length_b   1.000
_cell.length_c   1.000
_cell.angle_alpha   90.00
_cell.angle_beta   90.00
_cell.angle_gamma   90.00
#
_symmetry.space_group_name_H-M   'P 1'
#
loop_
_entity.id
_entity.type
_entity.pdbx_description
1 polymer ?
#
loop_
_entity_poly.entity_id
_entity_poly.type
_entity_poly.pdbx_seq_one_letter_code
_entity_poly.pdbx_strand_id
1 'polypeptide(L)'
;AVAAAMYTIGFAETVRDLLKENNVKILGTVVDGESVNVVRIIGVITITIILGIALIGMRGETVVQIILLAALSASLLDFFIGSLLPVTEYKRRHGFEGYSWKVIKENFGPRFANGESFQHVFGVFFPSVTGILAGANISGNLKNPSKAIPLGTNAAIVLTSSVYFIFCIISGCTTRRDVNRKIFTLELNKSLFVFSGI
;
A
#
# COMPACT_ATOMS: atom_id res chain seq x y z
N ALA A 1 14.15 -5.18 12.41
CA ALA A 1 14.36 -3.74 12.66
C ALA A 1 14.09 -2.89 11.41
N VAL A 2 14.82 -3.08 10.31
CA VAL A 2 14.68 -2.23 9.10
C VAL A 2 13.29 -2.28 8.46
N ALA A 3 12.70 -3.47 8.31
CA ALA A 3 11.33 -3.62 7.76
C ALA A 3 10.26 -2.95 8.65
N ALA A 4 10.39 -3.03 9.97
CA ALA A 4 9.46 -2.37 10.89
C ALA A 4 9.52 -0.84 10.72
N ALA A 5 10.72 -0.27 10.62
CA ALA A 5 10.90 1.16 10.35
C ALA A 5 10.30 1.57 9.00
N MET A 6 10.50 0.77 7.94
CA MET A 6 9.92 1.03 6.61
C MET A 6 8.38 1.08 6.65
N TYR A 7 7.73 0.10 7.30
CA TYR A 7 6.27 0.08 7.44
C TYR A 7 5.76 1.25 8.30
N THR A 8 6.46 1.60 9.38
CA THR A 8 6.10 2.75 10.21
C THR A 8 6.24 4.07 9.47
N ILE A 9 7.30 4.24 8.66
CA ILE A 9 7.49 5.44 7.83
C ILE A 9 6.36 5.54 6.80
N GLY A 10 6.07 4.47 6.04
CA GLY A 10 4.98 4.50 5.05
C GLY A 10 3.61 4.82 5.68
N PHE A 11 3.34 4.29 6.88
CA PHE A 11 2.16 4.66 7.66
C PHE A 11 2.17 6.15 8.04
N ALA A 12 3.28 6.65 8.59
CA ALA A 12 3.40 8.05 9.00
C ALA A 12 3.26 9.03 7.83
N GLU A 13 3.76 8.67 6.65
CA GLU A 13 3.56 9.43 5.41
C GLU A 13 2.10 9.49 5.01
N THR A 14 1.40 8.35 5.05
CA THR A 14 -0.04 8.27 4.73
C THR A 14 -0.88 9.11 5.69
N VAL A 15 -0.60 9.04 7.00
CA VAL A 15 -1.30 9.86 8.02
C VAL A 15 -1.04 11.35 7.81
N ARG A 16 0.21 11.73 7.51
CA ARG A 16 0.59 13.12 7.24
C ARG A 16 -0.13 13.67 6.01
N ASP A 17 -0.32 12.86 4.97
CA ASP A 17 -1.04 13.26 3.76
C ASP A 17 -2.55 13.39 4.02
N LEU A 18 -3.15 12.47 4.78
CA LEU A 18 -4.55 12.55 5.24
C LEU A 18 -4.85 13.81 6.06
N LEU A 19 -3.95 14.16 6.99
CA LEU A 19 -4.10 15.35 7.84
C LEU A 19 -4.04 16.63 7.03
N LYS A 20 -3.16 16.66 6.01
CA LYS A 20 -3.03 17.79 5.08
C LYS A 20 -4.32 17.99 4.29
N GLU A 21 -4.91 16.93 3.75
CA GLU A 21 -6.16 17.01 2.99
C GLU A 21 -7.33 17.54 3.84
N ASN A 22 -7.37 17.19 5.12
CA ASN A 22 -8.40 17.65 6.05
C ASN A 22 -8.09 19.00 6.72
N ASN A 23 -7.05 19.71 6.27
CA ASN A 23 -6.57 20.98 6.84
C ASN A 23 -6.30 20.93 8.36
N VAL A 24 -6.00 19.75 8.91
CA VAL A 24 -5.69 19.59 10.34
C VAL A 24 -4.24 19.95 10.57
N LYS A 25 -4.01 21.03 11.34
CA LYS A 25 -2.66 21.47 11.73
C LYS A 25 -2.23 20.72 12.98
N ILE A 26 -1.07 20.06 12.94
CA ILE A 26 -0.40 19.55 14.13
C ILE A 26 0.56 20.64 14.65
N LEU A 27 0.44 20.98 15.94
CA LEU A 27 1.36 21.88 16.66
C LEU A 27 1.56 23.29 16.04
N GLY A 28 0.52 23.89 15.46
CA GLY A 28 0.56 25.30 14.99
C GLY A 28 1.54 25.59 13.85
N THR A 29 2.21 24.56 13.31
CA THR A 29 3.07 24.70 12.14
C THR A 29 2.19 24.49 10.91
N VAL A 30 2.32 25.37 9.90
CA VAL A 30 1.75 25.09 8.59
C VAL A 30 2.35 23.75 8.14
N VAL A 31 1.50 22.77 7.79
CA VAL A 31 1.94 21.52 7.18
C VAL A 31 2.34 21.83 5.74
N ASP A 32 3.41 22.60 5.60
CA ASP A 32 4.06 22.82 4.33
C ASP A 32 4.80 21.53 3.95
N GLY A 33 4.67 21.17 2.67
CA GLY A 33 4.87 19.83 2.11
C GLY A 33 6.26 19.21 2.23
N GLU A 34 7.17 19.80 2.99
CA GLU A 34 8.55 19.35 3.19
C GLU A 34 8.87 19.00 4.64
N SER A 35 7.89 19.02 5.53
CA SER A 35 8.12 18.78 6.96
C SER A 35 8.35 17.28 7.25
N VAL A 36 9.54 16.79 6.89
CA VAL A 36 10.12 15.49 7.30
C VAL A 36 9.97 15.31 8.82
N ASN A 37 9.98 16.41 9.57
CA ASN A 37 9.74 16.45 11.01
C ASN A 37 8.36 15.90 11.42
N VAL A 38 7.29 16.13 10.64
CA VAL A 38 5.96 15.59 10.95
C VAL A 38 5.95 14.07 10.81
N VAL A 39 6.55 13.54 9.74
CA VAL A 39 6.70 12.08 9.55
C VAL A 39 7.52 11.46 10.68
N ARG A 40 8.60 12.14 11.11
CA ARG A 40 9.42 11.69 12.25
C ARG A 40 8.61 11.65 13.55
N ILE A 41 7.83 12.69 13.85
CA ILE A 41 7.03 12.74 15.08
C ILE A 41 5.98 11.62 15.07
N ILE A 42 5.19 11.51 14.00
CA ILE A 42 4.18 10.44 13.87
C ILE A 42 4.85 9.07 13.96
N GLY A 43 5.96 8.87 13.24
CA GLY A 43 6.71 7.61 13.24
C GLY A 43 7.23 7.22 14.63
N VAL A 44 7.80 8.16 15.40
CA VAL A 44 8.27 7.90 16.77
C VAL A 44 7.13 7.53 17.70
N ILE A 45 5.99 8.24 17.61
CA ILE A 45 4.80 7.92 18.39
C ILE A 45 4.29 6.52 18.04
N THR A 46 4.14 6.22 16.74
CA THR A 46 3.66 4.92 16.26
C THR A 46 4.57 3.78 16.70
N ILE A 47 5.89 3.88 16.54
CA ILE A 47 6.79 2.79 16.94
C ILE A 47 6.80 2.59 18.46
N THR A 48 6.66 3.68 19.24
CA THR A 48 6.58 3.59 20.71
C THR A 48 5.31 2.87 21.15
N ILE A 49 4.17 3.16 20.51
CA ILE A 49 2.90 2.47 20.78
C ILE A 49 2.99 1.00 20.38
N ILE A 50 3.48 0.70 19.17
CA ILE A 50 3.64 -0.69 18.70
C ILE A 50 4.58 -1.47 19.63
N LEU A 51 5.66 -0.85 20.09
CA LEU A 51 6.57 -1.45 21.06
C LEU A 51 5.85 -1.72 22.39
N GLY A 52 5.07 -0.76 22.90
CA GLY A 52 4.27 -0.96 24.10
C GLY A 52 3.30 -2.13 23.99
N ILE A 53 2.59 -2.24 22.86
CA ILE A 53 1.68 -3.37 22.58
C ILE A 53 2.45 -4.70 22.51
N ALA A 54 3.60 -4.71 21.84
CA ALA A 54 4.44 -5.90 21.73
C ALA A 54 4.94 -6.39 23.11
N LEU A 55 5.15 -5.48 24.07
CA LEU A 55 5.59 -5.82 25.43
C LEU A 55 4.45 -6.31 26.34
N ILE A 56 3.22 -5.82 26.18
CA ILE A 56 2.08 -6.17 27.07
C ILE A 56 1.55 -7.59 26.81
N GLY A 57 1.70 -8.13 25.59
CA GLY A 57 1.53 -9.56 25.33
C GLY A 57 0.81 -9.89 24.01
N MET A 58 1.25 -10.98 23.36
CA MET A 58 0.89 -11.35 21.98
C MET A 58 -0.43 -12.13 21.83
N ARG A 59 -1.26 -12.26 22.88
CA ARG A 59 -2.47 -13.11 22.84
C ARG A 59 -3.54 -12.62 21.85
N GLY A 60 -3.60 -11.32 21.56
CA GLY A 60 -4.57 -10.74 20.62
C GLY A 60 -4.12 -10.74 19.15
N GLU A 61 -2.87 -11.14 18.87
CA GLU A 61 -2.24 -10.98 17.55
C GLU A 61 -3.01 -11.72 16.45
N THR A 62 -3.40 -12.98 16.69
CA THR A 62 -4.10 -13.80 15.70
C THR A 62 -5.42 -13.19 15.26
N VAL A 63 -6.16 -12.55 16.17
CA VAL A 63 -7.44 -11.90 15.85
C VAL A 63 -7.20 -10.64 15.03
N VAL A 64 -6.22 -9.83 15.42
CA VAL A 64 -5.85 -8.61 14.69
C VAL A 64 -5.38 -8.96 13.27
N GLN A 65 -4.58 -10.01 13.09
CA GLN A 65 -4.13 -10.45 11.77
C GLN A 65 -5.31 -10.80 10.85
N ILE A 66 -6.34 -11.48 11.36
CA ILE A 66 -7.54 -11.83 10.58
C ILE A 66 -8.33 -10.56 10.22
N ILE A 67 -8.47 -9.61 11.14
CA ILE A 67 -9.14 -8.33 10.88
C ILE A 67 -8.38 -7.53 9.81
N LEU A 68 -7.05 -7.44 9.93
CA LEU A 68 -6.20 -6.75 8.97
C LEU A 68 -6.26 -7.41 7.58
N LEU A 69 -6.27 -8.75 7.53
CA LEU A 69 -6.42 -9.48 6.28
C LEU A 69 -7.77 -9.20 5.62
N ALA A 70 -8.85 -9.16 6.41
CA ALA A 70 -10.19 -8.82 5.91
C ALA A 70 -10.24 -7.37 5.38
N ALA A 71 -9.68 -6.41 6.11
CA ALA A 71 -9.61 -5.01 5.68
C ALA A 71 -8.77 -4.84 4.40
N LEU A 72 -7.63 -5.51 4.29
CA LEU A 72 -6.79 -5.51 3.09
C LEU A 72 -7.53 -6.12 1.90
N SER A 73 -8.21 -7.24 2.11
CA SER A 73 -9.00 -7.90 1.07
C SER A 73 -10.15 -7.00 0.59
N ALA A 74 -10.83 -6.31 1.51
CA ALA A 74 -11.88 -5.35 1.18
C ALA A 74 -11.33 -4.16 0.37
N SER A 75 -10.19 -3.58 0.77
CA SER A 75 -9.52 -2.50 0.02
C SER A 75 -9.12 -2.94 -1.40
N LEU A 76 -8.65 -4.17 -1.55
CA LEU A 76 -8.31 -4.71 -2.87
C LEU A 76 -9.54 -4.90 -3.76
N LEU A 77 -10.64 -5.40 -3.21
CA LEU A 77 -11.92 -5.50 -3.93
C LEU A 77 -12.46 -4.13 -4.30
N ASP A 78 -12.36 -3.16 -3.38
CA ASP A 78 -12.77 -1.78 -3.60
C ASP A 78 -12.03 -1.15 -4.77
N PHE A 79 -10.72 -1.35 -4.85
CA PHE A 79 -9.91 -0.93 -5.99
C PHE A 79 -10.39 -1.55 -7.31
N PHE A 80 -10.65 -2.87 -7.32
CA PHE A 80 -11.14 -3.55 -8.53
C PHE A 80 -12.50 -3.02 -8.98
N ILE A 81 -13.45 -2.88 -8.07
CA ILE A 81 -14.79 -2.32 -8.37
C ILE A 81 -14.66 -0.86 -8.81
N GLY A 82 -13.85 -0.06 -8.10
CA GLY A 82 -13.58 1.34 -8.39
C GLY A 82 -13.02 1.59 -9.79
N SER A 83 -12.26 0.62 -10.33
CA SER A 83 -11.73 0.67 -11.69
C SER A 83 -12.80 0.49 -12.78
N LEU A 84 -13.88 -0.25 -12.49
CA LEU A 84 -14.96 -0.57 -13.42
C LEU A 84 -16.07 0.49 -13.41
N LEU A 85 -16.16 1.30 -12.34
CA LEU A 85 -17.13 2.38 -12.23
C LEU A 85 -16.87 3.49 -13.27
N PRO A 86 -17.93 4.17 -13.75
CA PRO A 86 -17.80 5.21 -14.76
C PRO A 86 -16.92 6.37 -14.29
N VAL A 87 -16.27 7.00 -15.27
CA VAL A 87 -15.29 8.06 -15.03
C VAL A 87 -16.00 9.38 -14.74
N THR A 88 -16.08 9.76 -13.47
CA THR A 88 -16.56 11.08 -13.04
C THR A 88 -15.55 12.18 -13.36
N GLU A 89 -15.99 13.44 -13.51
CA GLU A 89 -15.10 14.60 -13.70
C GLU A 89 -14.03 14.75 -12.59
N TYR A 90 -14.37 14.33 -11.36
CA TYR A 90 -13.42 14.30 -10.26
C TYR A 90 -12.27 13.31 -10.53
N LYS A 91 -12.57 12.07 -10.94
CA LYS A 91 -11.57 11.03 -11.25
C LYS A 91 -10.65 11.47 -12.40
N ARG A 92 -11.22 12.08 -13.44
CA ARG A 92 -10.49 12.60 -14.61
C ARG A 92 -9.54 13.75 -14.28
N ARG A 93 -9.93 14.66 -13.37
CA ARG A 93 -9.02 15.71 -12.85
C ARG A 93 -7.86 15.14 -12.05
N HIS A 94 -8.06 13.98 -11.41
CA HIS A 94 -7.03 13.24 -10.69
C HIS A 94 -6.35 12.17 -11.57
N GLY A 95 -6.39 12.29 -12.89
CA GLY A 95 -5.59 11.46 -13.79
C GLY A 95 -6.14 10.07 -14.12
N PHE A 96 -7.31 9.70 -13.61
CA PHE A 96 -8.00 8.46 -13.96
C PHE A 96 -8.91 8.68 -15.17
N GLU A 97 -8.63 7.98 -16.27
CA GLU A 97 -9.38 8.07 -17.52
C GLU A 97 -10.27 6.87 -17.80
N GLY A 98 -10.20 5.85 -16.95
CA GLY A 98 -10.79 4.54 -17.22
C GLY A 98 -10.05 3.79 -18.33
N TYR A 99 -10.56 2.61 -18.69
CA TYR A 99 -9.92 1.73 -19.65
C TYR A 99 -9.86 2.35 -21.05
N SER A 100 -8.67 2.77 -21.47
CA SER A 100 -8.47 3.46 -22.75
C SER A 100 -7.24 2.95 -23.49
N TRP A 101 -7.40 2.69 -24.79
CA TRP A 101 -6.31 2.25 -25.65
C TRP A 101 -5.19 3.29 -25.79
N LYS A 102 -5.53 4.58 -25.63
CA LYS A 102 -4.55 5.67 -25.62
C LYS A 102 -3.62 5.54 -24.40
N VAL A 103 -4.19 5.37 -23.22
CA VAL A 103 -3.45 5.24 -21.95
C VAL A 103 -2.55 4.00 -22.00
N ILE A 104 -3.04 2.88 -22.53
CA ILE A 104 -2.25 1.64 -22.67
C ILE A 104 -1.01 1.87 -23.54
N LYS A 105 -1.16 2.50 -24.71
CA LYS A 105 -0.04 2.80 -25.61
C LYS A 105 0.95 3.75 -24.96
N GLU A 106 0.46 4.76 -24.26
CA GLU A 106 1.30 5.68 -23.51
C GLU A 106 2.04 4.95 -22.38
N ASN A 107 1.42 3.94 -21.75
CA ASN A 107 1.92 3.19 -20.59
C ASN A 107 2.81 1.97 -20.88
N PHE A 108 2.89 1.51 -22.13
CA PHE A 108 3.54 0.23 -22.44
C PHE A 108 5.08 0.23 -22.28
N GLY A 109 5.76 1.31 -22.71
CA GLY A 109 7.23 1.37 -22.70
C GLY A 109 7.79 1.97 -21.41
N PRO A 110 8.94 1.51 -20.89
CA PRO A 110 9.53 2.07 -19.68
C PRO A 110 9.88 3.55 -19.87
N ARG A 111 9.60 4.37 -18.86
CA ARG A 111 10.01 5.79 -18.82
C ARG A 111 10.53 6.13 -17.44
N PHE A 112 11.83 5.95 -17.25
CA PHE A 112 12.47 6.37 -16.02
C PHE A 112 12.58 7.90 -15.98
N ALA A 113 12.31 8.48 -14.81
CA ALA A 113 12.34 9.92 -14.58
C ALA A 113 13.43 10.26 -13.57
N ASN A 114 13.92 11.49 -13.56
CA ASN A 114 14.77 12.02 -12.49
C ASN A 114 16.03 11.19 -12.18
N GLY A 115 16.63 10.54 -13.20
CA GLY A 115 17.82 9.70 -13.01
C GLY A 115 17.52 8.31 -12.42
N GLU A 116 16.26 7.92 -12.31
CA GLU A 116 15.89 6.57 -11.90
C GLU A 116 16.36 5.53 -12.92
N SER A 117 16.65 4.35 -12.42
CA SER A 117 17.05 3.18 -13.21
C SER A 117 16.14 2.00 -12.92
N PHE A 118 16.21 0.97 -13.76
CA PHE A 118 15.51 -0.28 -13.47
C PHE A 118 15.92 -0.86 -12.11
N GLN A 119 17.22 -0.79 -11.77
CA GLN A 119 17.71 -1.29 -10.47
C GLN A 119 17.11 -0.52 -9.29
N HIS A 120 16.95 0.80 -9.40
CA HIS A 120 16.33 1.59 -8.34
C HIS A 120 14.85 1.23 -8.14
N VAL A 121 14.08 1.17 -9.23
CA VAL A 121 12.66 0.81 -9.16
C VAL A 121 12.49 -0.61 -8.60
N PHE A 122 13.35 -1.55 -9.02
CA PHE A 122 13.38 -2.90 -8.45
C PHE A 122 13.71 -2.89 -6.96
N GLY A 123 14.68 -2.09 -6.52
CA GLY A 123 15.06 -1.96 -5.11
C GLY A 123 13.94 -1.44 -4.21
N VAL A 124 13.08 -0.55 -4.73
CA VAL A 124 11.88 -0.06 -4.02
C VAL A 124 10.76 -1.10 -3.98
N PHE A 125 10.59 -1.89 -5.04
CA PHE A 125 9.59 -2.96 -5.11
C PHE A 125 9.99 -4.22 -4.33
N PHE A 126 11.29 -4.50 -4.20
CA PHE A 126 11.79 -5.75 -3.63
C PHE A 126 11.27 -6.03 -2.21
N PRO A 127 11.22 -5.07 -1.27
CA PRO A 127 10.65 -5.30 0.06
C PRO A 127 9.20 -5.81 0.02
N SER A 128 8.41 -5.46 -1.00
CA SER A 128 7.01 -5.87 -1.16
C SER A 128 6.84 -7.38 -1.39
N VAL A 129 7.82 -8.04 -2.00
CA VAL A 129 7.78 -9.50 -2.27
C VAL A 129 8.48 -10.33 -1.19
N THR A 130 9.05 -9.67 -0.17
CA THR A 130 9.65 -10.37 0.98
C THR A 130 8.58 -10.85 1.97
N GLY A 131 8.99 -11.53 3.06
CA GLY A 131 8.05 -11.97 4.11
C GLY A 131 7.52 -13.41 3.96
N ILE A 132 7.99 -14.15 2.95
CA ILE A 132 7.66 -15.56 2.70
C ILE A 132 7.90 -16.46 3.93
N LEU A 133 8.88 -16.11 4.76
CA LEU A 133 9.26 -16.86 5.96
C LEU A 133 8.32 -16.65 7.16
N ALA A 134 7.34 -15.74 7.09
CA ALA A 134 6.42 -15.48 8.20
C ALA A 134 5.61 -16.73 8.60
N GLY A 135 5.22 -17.57 7.63
CA GLY A 135 4.47 -18.80 7.89
C GLY A 135 5.28 -19.88 8.62
N ALA A 136 6.60 -19.90 8.44
CA ALA A 136 7.48 -20.86 9.15
C ALA A 136 7.60 -20.52 10.64
N ASN A 137 7.42 -19.25 11.01
CA ASN A 137 7.53 -18.77 12.39
C ASN A 137 6.40 -19.29 13.31
N ILE A 138 5.28 -19.76 12.74
CA ILE A 138 4.13 -20.32 13.48
C ILE A 138 4.04 -21.84 13.28
N SER A 139 5.13 -22.46 12.83
CA SER A 139 5.17 -23.90 12.51
C SER A 139 4.83 -24.81 13.70
N GLY A 140 5.13 -24.38 14.93
CA GLY A 140 4.83 -25.13 16.17
C GLY A 140 3.34 -25.32 16.46
N ASN A 141 2.46 -24.53 15.85
CA ASN A 141 1.00 -24.64 16.03
C ASN A 141 0.31 -25.42 14.89
N LEU A 142 1.07 -25.96 13.93
CA LEU A 142 0.52 -26.66 12.78
C LEU A 142 0.36 -28.16 13.06
N LYS A 143 -0.77 -28.73 12.64
CA LYS A 143 -1.02 -30.18 12.72
C LYS A 143 0.04 -31.02 11.98
N ASN A 144 0.52 -30.53 10.83
CA ASN A 144 1.52 -31.18 9.98
C ASN A 144 2.45 -30.13 9.31
N PRO A 145 3.46 -29.58 10.00
CA PRO A 145 4.26 -28.47 9.49
C PRO A 145 5.00 -28.79 8.19
N SER A 146 5.56 -30.00 8.05
CA SER A 146 6.31 -30.42 6.85
C SER A 146 5.50 -30.42 5.55
N LYS A 147 4.16 -30.51 5.64
CA LYS A 147 3.27 -30.41 4.48
C LYS A 147 2.59 -29.04 4.39
N ALA A 148 2.18 -28.48 5.53
CA ALA A 148 1.41 -27.25 5.59
C ALA A 148 2.23 -26.01 5.19
N ILE A 149 3.50 -25.94 5.59
CA ILE A 149 4.38 -24.82 5.24
C ILE A 149 4.59 -24.70 3.72
N PRO A 150 5.11 -25.73 3.01
CA PRO A 150 5.37 -25.59 1.58
C PRO A 150 4.09 -25.37 0.76
N LEU A 151 2.98 -26.01 1.13
CA LEU A 151 1.71 -25.83 0.43
C LEU A 151 1.14 -24.42 0.63
N GLY A 152 1.12 -23.93 1.88
CA GLY A 152 0.62 -22.60 2.21
C GLY A 152 1.48 -21.50 1.59
N THR A 153 2.81 -21.64 1.67
CA THR A 153 3.75 -20.67 1.09
C THR A 153 3.62 -20.59 -0.43
N ASN A 154 3.57 -21.72 -1.15
CA ASN A 154 3.43 -21.70 -2.61
C ASN A 154 2.08 -21.10 -3.05
N ALA A 155 0.99 -21.45 -2.37
CA ALA A 155 -0.33 -20.87 -2.65
C ALA A 155 -0.33 -19.35 -2.40
N ALA A 156 0.29 -18.89 -1.31
CA ALA A 156 0.41 -17.47 -1.00
C ALA A 156 1.22 -16.71 -2.06
N ILE A 157 2.34 -17.27 -2.53
CA ILE A 157 3.17 -16.66 -3.59
C ILE A 157 2.39 -16.50 -4.90
N VAL A 158 1.67 -17.54 -5.33
CA VAL A 158 0.86 -17.49 -6.55
C VAL A 158 -0.25 -16.45 -6.42
N LEU A 159 -0.92 -16.40 -5.26
CA LEU A 159 -1.98 -15.44 -5.00
C LEU A 159 -1.47 -14.00 -5.03
N THR A 160 -0.42 -13.68 -4.26
CA THR A 160 0.11 -12.31 -4.20
C THR A 160 0.70 -11.87 -5.53
N SER A 161 1.39 -12.77 -6.24
CA SER A 161 1.89 -12.49 -7.60
C SER A 161 0.75 -12.14 -8.55
N SER A 162 -0.34 -12.93 -8.54
CA SER A 162 -1.51 -12.67 -9.37
C SER A 162 -2.14 -11.32 -9.07
N VAL A 163 -2.28 -10.98 -7.78
CA VAL A 163 -2.79 -9.67 -7.34
C VAL A 163 -1.92 -8.53 -7.86
N TYR A 164 -0.59 -8.63 -7.75
CA TYR A 164 0.31 -7.60 -8.27
C TYR A 164 0.20 -7.44 -9.80
N PHE A 165 0.13 -8.53 -10.55
CA PHE A 165 -0.04 -8.46 -12.00
C PHE A 165 -1.33 -7.76 -12.39
N ILE A 166 -2.46 -8.10 -11.76
CA ILE A 166 -3.75 -7.47 -12.07
C ILE A 166 -3.71 -5.99 -11.70
N PHE A 167 -3.16 -5.62 -10.53
CA PHE A 167 -3.02 -4.22 -10.12
C PHE A 167 -2.18 -3.41 -11.12
N CYS A 168 -1.05 -3.95 -11.57
CA CYS A 168 -0.20 -3.31 -12.58
C CYS A 168 -0.92 -3.12 -13.91
N ILE A 169 -1.66 -4.12 -14.38
CA ILE A 169 -2.43 -4.03 -15.62
C ILE A 169 -3.51 -2.96 -15.50
N ILE A 170 -4.31 -2.98 -14.42
CA ILE A 170 -5.39 -2.01 -14.24
C ILE A 170 -4.84 -0.60 -14.18
N SER A 171 -3.85 -0.33 -13.30
CA SER A 171 -3.24 1.00 -13.17
C SER A 171 -2.61 1.48 -14.49
N GLY A 172 -1.97 0.58 -15.23
CA GLY A 172 -1.39 0.87 -16.54
C GLY A 172 -2.43 1.12 -17.65
N CYS A 173 -3.66 0.62 -17.50
CA CYS A 173 -4.73 0.80 -18.49
C CYS A 173 -5.64 2.00 -18.18
N THR A 174 -5.72 2.43 -16.91
CA THR A 174 -6.71 3.41 -16.46
C THR A 174 -6.15 4.79 -16.09
N THR A 175 -4.86 4.90 -15.74
CA THR A 175 -4.28 6.13 -15.19
C THR A 175 -3.20 6.75 -16.10
N ARG A 176 -3.27 8.07 -16.32
CA ARG A 176 -2.26 8.83 -17.09
C ARG A 176 -0.92 8.92 -16.37
N ARG A 177 0.17 8.86 -17.13
CA ARG A 177 1.57 8.94 -16.64
C ARG A 177 1.91 10.20 -15.85
N ASP A 178 1.45 11.35 -16.31
CA ASP A 178 1.85 12.65 -15.75
C ASP A 178 1.30 12.85 -14.33
N VAL A 179 0.15 12.23 -14.05
CA VAL A 179 -0.44 12.24 -12.72
C VAL A 179 0.06 11.05 -11.90
N ASN A 180 0.35 9.89 -12.51
CA ASN A 180 0.96 8.71 -11.86
C ASN A 180 2.24 9.05 -11.07
N ARG A 181 3.00 10.07 -11.50
CA ARG A 181 4.20 10.56 -10.81
C ARG A 181 3.93 11.27 -9.47
N LYS A 182 2.73 11.86 -9.28
CA LYS A 182 2.25 12.43 -8.01
C LYS A 182 1.26 11.50 -7.28
N ILE A 183 0.72 10.53 -7.99
CA ILE A 183 -0.38 9.67 -7.56
C ILE A 183 0.08 8.41 -6.81
N PHE A 184 1.30 7.93 -6.97
CA PHE A 184 1.77 6.81 -6.14
C PHE A 184 1.68 7.14 -4.64
N THR A 185 1.67 8.43 -4.29
CA THR A 185 1.37 8.96 -2.94
C THR A 185 -0.11 9.26 -2.69
N LEU A 186 -0.97 9.43 -3.72
CA LEU A 186 -2.38 9.87 -3.58
C LEU A 186 -3.45 8.79 -3.84
N GLU A 187 -3.22 7.77 -4.67
CA GLU A 187 -4.23 6.69 -4.88
C GLU A 187 -4.30 5.73 -3.68
N LEU A 188 -3.22 5.57 -2.91
CA LEU A 188 -3.24 4.87 -1.61
C LEU A 188 -4.12 5.58 -0.58
N ASN A 189 -4.36 6.89 -0.74
CA ASN A 189 -5.19 7.68 0.15
C ASN A 189 -6.69 7.55 -0.17
N LYS A 190 -7.05 7.17 -1.41
CA LYS A 190 -8.45 7.15 -1.89
C LYS A 190 -9.07 5.77 -2.08
N SER A 191 -8.33 4.68 -1.89
CA SER A 191 -8.90 3.32 -1.87
C SER A 191 -9.74 3.00 -0.62
N LEU A 192 -10.02 4.00 0.22
CA LEU A 192 -11.00 3.96 1.31
C LEU A 192 -12.28 4.77 0.99
N PHE A 193 -12.33 5.42 -0.18
CA PHE A 193 -13.32 6.46 -0.49
C PHE A 193 -14.26 6.13 -1.66
N VAL A 194 -14.36 4.86 -2.10
CA VAL A 194 -15.49 4.45 -2.95
C VAL A 194 -16.80 4.40 -2.15
N PHE A 195 -16.75 4.32 -0.81
CA PHE A 195 -17.95 4.35 0.05
C PHE A 195 -18.42 5.73 0.52
N SER A 196 -17.71 6.84 0.22
CA SER A 196 -18.19 8.20 0.57
C SER A 196 -18.76 8.98 -0.62
N GLY A 197 -18.94 8.30 -1.75
CA GLY A 197 -19.57 8.84 -2.97
C GLY A 197 -21.01 8.38 -3.15
N ILE A 198 -21.64 7.84 -2.10
CA ILE A 198 -23.10 7.76 -1.93
C ILE A 198 -23.44 8.70 -0.77
#